data_AF-A0A519VWJ4-F1
#
_entry.id   AF-A0A519VWJ4-F1
#
_cell.length_a   1.000
_cell.length_b   1.000
_cell.length_c   1.000
_cell.angle_alpha   90.00
_cell.angle_beta   90.00
_cell.angle_gamma   90.00
#
_symmetry.space_group_name_H-M   'P 1'
#
loop_
_entity.id
_entity.type
_entity.pdbx_description
1 polymer ?
#
loop_
_entity_poly.entity_id
_entity_poly.type
_entity_poly.pdbx_seq_one_letter_code
_entity_poly.pdbx_strand_id
1 'polypeptide(L)'
;MATAEQIKTGYINYVLTNDEKPKSVYSFVKKLKISEVDFYGFFASFESIEKVIWVELTVETIDTLQQQEVWNQYSSREKILSFFYSYVEVLKKHRSFIIYTLKDSGSKLSTPKVLSGTKTIFENFAENVINEGLESGELADRKFFSKRYKDALWLQFAFILRFWISDDSASTGSAL
;
A
#
# COMPACT_ATOMS: atom_id res chain seq x y z
N MET A 1 4.57 27.18 7.34
CA MET A 1 5.52 26.07 7.09
C MET A 1 4.81 25.05 6.22
N ALA A 2 5.48 24.49 5.22
CA ALA A 2 4.88 23.44 4.42
C ALA A 2 4.65 22.18 5.27
N THR A 3 3.66 21.36 4.89
CA THR A 3 3.42 20.06 5.51
C THR A 3 3.69 18.94 4.51
N ALA A 4 4.03 17.74 5.02
CA ALA A 4 4.12 16.55 4.19
C ALA A 4 2.81 16.30 3.41
N GLU A 5 1.66 16.55 4.04
CA GLU A 5 0.35 16.39 3.42
C GLU A 5 0.12 17.35 2.25
N GLN A 6 0.52 18.63 2.39
CA GLN A 6 0.45 19.60 1.30
C GLN A 6 1.27 19.13 0.08
N ILE A 7 2.45 18.55 0.31
CA ILE A 7 3.33 18.05 -0.74
C ILE A 7 2.73 16.81 -1.40
N LYS A 8 2.23 15.83 -0.63
CA LYS A 8 1.57 14.62 -1.15
C LYS A 8 0.34 14.97 -1.98
N THR A 9 -0.58 15.76 -1.43
CA THR A 9 -1.79 16.20 -2.14
C THR A 9 -1.43 16.99 -3.41
N GLY A 10 -0.46 17.89 -3.33
CA GLY A 10 0.06 18.62 -4.49
C GLY A 10 0.63 17.70 -5.58
N TYR A 11 1.35 16.65 -5.18
CA TYR A 11 1.94 15.67 -6.09
C TYR A 11 0.86 14.81 -6.76
N ILE A 12 -0.08 14.27 -5.99
CA ILE A 12 -1.23 13.49 -6.50
C ILE A 12 -1.99 14.32 -7.54
N ASN A 13 -2.34 15.56 -7.21
CA ASN A 13 -3.05 16.46 -8.13
C ASN A 13 -2.24 16.71 -9.41
N TYR A 14 -0.93 16.93 -9.30
CA TYR A 14 -0.06 17.13 -10.46
C TYR A 14 -0.09 15.91 -11.38
N VAL A 15 0.21 14.72 -10.85
CA VAL A 15 0.36 13.53 -11.71
C VAL A 15 -0.95 13.10 -12.33
N LEU A 16 -2.08 13.24 -11.61
CA LEU A 16 -3.39 12.92 -12.15
C LEU A 16 -3.87 13.93 -13.21
N THR A 17 -3.44 15.19 -13.12
CA THR A 17 -3.79 16.22 -14.10
C THR A 17 -2.94 16.13 -15.37
N ASN A 18 -1.65 15.78 -15.23
CA ASN A 18 -0.70 15.84 -16.34
C ASN A 18 -0.33 14.46 -16.92
N ASP A 19 -0.73 13.37 -16.25
CA ASP A 19 -0.31 11.99 -16.52
C ASP A 19 1.23 11.81 -16.60
N GLU A 20 1.98 12.70 -15.95
CA GLU A 20 3.44 12.66 -15.87
C GLU A 20 3.97 13.21 -14.55
N LYS A 21 5.17 12.81 -14.16
CA LYS A 21 5.87 13.37 -12.99
C LYS A 21 6.27 14.82 -13.27
N PRO A 22 6.33 15.70 -12.25
CA PRO A 22 6.89 17.03 -12.43
C PRO A 22 8.32 16.96 -12.97
N LYS A 23 8.68 17.88 -13.87
CA LYS A 23 10.00 17.89 -14.54
C LYS A 23 11.18 18.07 -13.58
N SER A 24 10.94 18.71 -12.44
CA SER A 24 11.93 18.91 -11.38
C SER A 24 11.25 19.28 -10.07
N VAL A 25 11.95 19.05 -8.95
CA VAL A 25 11.50 19.52 -7.62
C VAL A 25 11.31 21.04 -7.64
N TYR A 26 12.25 21.80 -8.22
CA TYR A 26 12.14 23.26 -8.40
C TYR A 26 10.82 23.70 -9.02
N SER A 27 10.44 23.11 -10.17
CA SER A 27 9.21 23.50 -10.87
C SER A 27 7.94 23.13 -10.09
N PHE A 28 8.00 22.03 -9.33
CA PHE A 28 6.91 21.55 -8.50
C PHE A 28 6.68 22.42 -7.27
N VAL A 29 7.74 22.68 -6.48
CA VAL A 29 7.64 23.48 -5.27
C VAL A 29 7.26 24.93 -5.56
N LYS A 30 7.69 25.48 -6.72
CA LYS A 30 7.27 26.81 -7.18
C LYS A 30 5.76 26.89 -7.43
N LYS A 31 5.14 25.84 -8.00
CA LYS A 31 3.68 25.75 -8.16
C LYS A 31 2.97 25.67 -6.79
N LEU A 32 3.56 24.95 -5.83
CA LEU A 32 3.03 24.81 -4.47
C LEU A 32 3.31 26.02 -3.56
N LYS A 33 4.11 26.99 -4.03
CA LYS A 33 4.57 28.17 -3.26
C LYS A 33 5.32 27.78 -1.97
N ILE A 34 6.16 26.76 -2.05
CA ILE A 34 7.05 26.31 -0.96
C ILE A 34 8.52 26.29 -1.44
N SER A 35 9.46 26.14 -0.52
CA SER A 35 10.89 26.04 -0.86
C SER A 35 11.30 24.59 -1.20
N GLU A 36 12.45 24.41 -1.87
CA GLU A 36 13.05 23.07 -2.02
C GLU A 36 13.48 22.49 -0.68
N VAL A 37 13.89 23.33 0.27
CA VAL A 37 14.24 22.91 1.64
C VAL A 37 13.04 22.29 2.33
N ASP A 38 11.85 22.88 2.17
CA ASP A 38 10.60 22.29 2.68
C ASP A 38 10.33 20.91 2.07
N PHE A 39 10.55 20.75 0.76
CA PHE A 39 10.37 19.46 0.09
C PHE A 39 11.33 18.41 0.61
N TYR A 40 12.63 18.72 0.60
CA TYR A 40 13.68 17.79 1.01
C TYR A 40 13.69 17.52 2.52
N GLY A 41 13.03 18.35 3.33
CA GLY A 41 12.75 18.07 4.73
C GLY A 41 11.81 16.88 4.95
N PHE A 42 10.98 16.53 3.96
CA PHE A 42 10.04 15.41 4.04
C PHE A 42 10.34 14.28 3.03
N PHE A 43 10.80 14.62 1.82
CA PHE A 43 10.89 13.67 0.71
C PHE A 43 12.20 13.83 -0.07
N ALA A 44 12.90 12.72 -0.32
CA ALA A 44 14.14 12.73 -1.09
C ALA A 44 13.91 12.78 -2.62
N SER A 45 12.72 12.39 -3.09
CA SER A 45 12.33 12.36 -4.49
C SER A 45 10.82 12.20 -4.69
N PHE A 46 10.33 12.36 -5.92
CA PHE A 46 8.94 12.03 -6.24
C PHE A 46 8.60 10.55 -6.01
N GLU A 47 9.54 9.62 -6.27
CA GLU A 47 9.33 8.20 -5.95
C GLU A 47 9.19 7.97 -4.43
N SER A 48 9.86 8.77 -3.60
CA SER A 48 9.69 8.67 -2.13
C SER A 48 8.31 9.11 -1.67
N ILE A 49 7.67 10.07 -2.35
CA ILE A 49 6.28 10.45 -2.09
C ILE A 49 5.34 9.26 -2.38
N GLU A 50 5.52 8.62 -3.54
CA GLU A 50 4.72 7.46 -3.95
C GLU A 50 4.85 6.32 -2.93
N LYS A 51 6.08 5.99 -2.52
CA LYS A 51 6.36 4.97 -1.50
C LYS A 51 5.69 5.28 -0.16
N VAL A 52 5.76 6.54 0.30
CA VAL A 52 5.14 6.96 1.56
C VAL A 52 3.63 6.82 1.50
N ILE A 53 2.99 7.26 0.41
CA ILE A 53 1.53 7.10 0.25
C ILE A 53 1.14 5.61 0.28
N TRP A 54 1.88 4.76 -0.43
CA TRP A 54 1.64 3.31 -0.40
C TRP A 54 1.78 2.69 1.01
N VAL A 55 2.76 3.15 1.78
CA VAL A 55 2.94 2.74 3.19
C VAL A 55 1.78 3.23 4.05
N GLU A 56 1.41 4.51 3.95
CA GLU A 56 0.33 5.10 4.73
C GLU A 56 -1.01 4.39 4.50
N LEU A 57 -1.38 4.08 3.25
CA LEU A 57 -2.61 3.34 2.94
C LEU A 57 -2.59 1.92 3.56
N THR A 58 -1.42 1.30 3.63
CA THR A 58 -1.26 -0.04 4.23
C THR A 58 -1.39 0.04 5.75
N VAL A 59 -0.71 1.00 6.38
CA VAL A 59 -0.77 1.23 7.82
C VAL A 59 -2.18 1.61 8.25
N GLU A 60 -2.83 2.55 7.57
CA GLU A 60 -4.23 2.96 7.83
C GLU A 60 -5.16 1.74 7.82
N THR A 61 -5.00 0.85 6.85
CA THR A 61 -5.82 -0.36 6.75
C THR A 61 -5.60 -1.28 7.95
N ILE A 62 -4.35 -1.54 8.32
CA ILE A 62 -4.01 -2.40 9.46
C ILE A 62 -4.53 -1.80 10.75
N ASP A 63 -4.26 -0.52 11.00
CA ASP A 63 -4.65 0.18 12.21
C ASP A 63 -6.18 0.22 12.36
N THR A 64 -6.90 0.50 11.27
CA THR A 64 -8.37 0.51 11.25
C THR A 64 -8.94 -0.86 11.61
N LEU A 65 -8.37 -1.94 11.09
CA LEU A 65 -8.80 -3.30 11.40
C LEU A 65 -8.52 -3.68 12.85
N GLN A 66 -7.32 -3.35 13.36
CA GLN A 66 -6.92 -3.69 14.72
C GLN A 66 -7.70 -2.94 15.80
N GLN A 67 -8.29 -1.79 15.45
CA GLN A 67 -9.18 -1.03 16.35
C GLN A 67 -10.58 -1.64 16.48
N GLN A 68 -10.96 -2.59 15.63
CA GLN A 68 -12.28 -3.23 15.71
C GLN A 68 -12.35 -4.18 16.90
N GLU A 69 -13.42 -4.13 17.68
CA GLU A 69 -13.60 -5.00 18.86
C GLU A 69 -13.52 -6.50 18.51
N VAL A 70 -14.00 -6.86 17.31
CA VAL A 70 -14.00 -8.24 16.79
C VAL A 70 -12.62 -8.73 16.36
N TRP A 71 -11.63 -7.84 16.20
CA TRP A 71 -10.30 -8.20 15.70
C TRP A 71 -9.62 -9.30 16.51
N ASN A 72 -9.72 -9.21 17.84
CA ASN A 72 -9.12 -10.18 18.75
C ASN A 72 -9.83 -11.55 18.75
N GLN A 73 -11.02 -11.63 18.14
CA GLN A 73 -11.80 -12.86 18.02
C GLN A 73 -11.53 -13.58 16.70
N TYR A 74 -10.91 -12.91 15.73
CA TYR A 74 -10.60 -13.48 14.43
C TYR A 74 -9.48 -14.51 14.51
N SER A 75 -9.69 -15.61 13.80
CA SER A 75 -8.62 -16.52 13.39
C SER A 75 -7.58 -15.79 12.52
N SER A 76 -6.40 -16.37 12.42
CA SER A 76 -5.30 -15.87 11.59
C SER A 76 -5.73 -15.76 10.14
N ARG A 77 -6.50 -16.75 9.64
CA ARG A 77 -7.11 -16.70 8.31
C ARG A 77 -8.04 -15.51 8.14
N GLU A 78 -8.94 -15.27 9.09
CA GLU A 78 -9.89 -14.15 9.04
C GLU A 78 -9.15 -12.81 9.07
N LYS A 79 -8.10 -12.66 9.88
CA LYS A 79 -7.27 -11.45 9.92
C LYS A 79 -6.64 -11.11 8.56
N ILE A 80 -6.07 -12.11 7.87
CA ILE A 80 -5.50 -11.92 6.53
C ILE A 80 -6.58 -11.59 5.50
N LEU A 81 -7.72 -12.27 5.55
CA LEU A 81 -8.83 -12.00 4.62
C LEU A 81 -9.38 -10.59 4.82
N SER A 82 -9.65 -10.20 6.07
CA SER A 82 -10.11 -8.86 6.43
C SER A 82 -9.14 -7.78 5.94
N PHE A 83 -7.83 -8.00 6.09
CA PHE A 83 -6.82 -7.11 5.50
C PHE A 83 -7.01 -6.95 3.99
N PHE A 84 -7.07 -8.04 3.21
CA PHE A 84 -7.17 -7.91 1.76
C PHE A 84 -8.47 -7.25 1.29
N TYR A 85 -9.61 -7.55 1.94
CA TYR A 85 -10.87 -6.89 1.63
C TYR A 85 -10.80 -5.38 1.92
N SER A 86 -10.42 -5.00 3.14
CA SER A 86 -10.34 -3.59 3.53
C SER A 86 -9.29 -2.83 2.72
N TYR A 87 -8.15 -3.46 2.43
CA TYR A 87 -7.09 -2.83 1.64
C TYR A 87 -7.56 -2.49 0.24
N VAL A 88 -8.28 -3.40 -0.43
CA VAL A 88 -8.85 -3.12 -1.75
C VAL A 88 -9.85 -1.97 -1.69
N GLU A 89 -10.71 -1.88 -0.66
CA GLU A 89 -11.62 -0.76 -0.49
C GLU A 89 -10.89 0.58 -0.26
N VAL A 90 -9.78 0.57 0.48
CA VAL A 90 -8.91 1.75 0.65
C VAL A 90 -8.28 2.14 -0.69
N LEU A 91 -7.72 1.19 -1.45
CA LEU A 91 -7.13 1.46 -2.76
C LEU A 91 -8.15 2.00 -3.78
N LYS A 92 -9.40 1.53 -3.74
CA LYS A 92 -10.49 2.04 -4.60
C LYS A 92 -10.72 3.54 -4.44
N LYS A 93 -10.61 4.08 -3.22
CA LYS A 93 -10.74 5.54 -2.96
C LYS A 93 -9.63 6.36 -3.64
N HIS A 94 -8.49 5.72 -3.94
CA HIS A 94 -7.32 6.35 -4.56
C HIS A 94 -7.00 5.75 -5.95
N ARG A 95 -7.98 5.10 -6.61
CA ARG A 95 -7.78 4.24 -7.79
C ARG A 95 -6.88 4.86 -8.86
N SER A 96 -7.17 6.09 -9.29
CA SER A 96 -6.41 6.75 -10.36
C SER A 96 -4.93 6.91 -10.01
N PHE A 97 -4.64 7.28 -8.76
CA PHE A 97 -3.26 7.46 -8.30
C PHE A 97 -2.53 6.12 -8.19
N ILE A 98 -3.19 5.10 -7.64
CA ILE A 98 -2.62 3.76 -7.51
C ILE A 98 -2.25 3.19 -8.88
N ILE A 99 -3.18 3.26 -9.86
CA ILE A 99 -2.92 2.84 -11.24
C ILE A 99 -1.74 3.62 -11.82
N TYR A 100 -1.73 4.95 -11.68
CA TYR A 100 -0.65 5.81 -12.15
C TYR A 100 0.72 5.35 -11.62
N THR A 101 0.86 5.14 -10.31
CA THR A 101 2.16 4.77 -9.70
C THR A 101 2.69 3.40 -10.14
N LEU A 102 1.83 2.56 -10.72
CA LEU A 102 2.19 1.22 -11.18
C LEU A 102 2.38 1.14 -12.71
N LYS A 103 2.04 2.19 -13.48
CA LYS A 103 2.26 2.23 -14.95
C LYS A 103 3.71 1.97 -15.34
N ASP A 104 4.66 2.52 -14.58
CA ASP A 104 6.11 2.40 -14.85
C ASP A 104 6.76 1.15 -14.21
N SER A 105 5.98 0.33 -13.52
CA SER A 105 6.46 -0.96 -13.04
C SER A 105 6.48 -1.95 -14.20
N GLY A 106 7.48 -1.83 -15.06
CA GLY A 106 7.68 -2.72 -16.21
C GLY A 106 7.65 -4.21 -15.83
N SER A 107 7.54 -5.09 -16.83
CA SER A 107 7.24 -6.53 -16.74
C SER A 107 8.28 -7.42 -16.00
N LYS A 108 8.93 -6.90 -14.96
CA LYS A 108 9.91 -7.63 -14.15
C LYS A 108 9.17 -8.45 -13.10
N LEU A 109 9.68 -9.66 -12.87
CA LEU A 109 9.19 -10.60 -11.85
C LEU A 109 9.42 -10.12 -10.40
N SER A 110 9.82 -8.86 -10.19
CA SER A 110 10.25 -8.29 -8.92
C SER A 110 9.23 -7.28 -8.39
N THR A 111 9.15 -7.13 -7.07
CA THR A 111 8.33 -6.10 -6.42
C THR A 111 8.58 -4.71 -7.02
N PRO A 112 7.53 -3.99 -7.48
CA PRO A 112 7.63 -2.60 -7.89
C PRO A 112 8.32 -1.73 -6.84
N LYS A 113 9.20 -0.82 -7.25
CA LYS A 113 9.96 0.03 -6.31
C LYS A 113 9.03 0.81 -5.37
N VAL A 114 7.90 1.29 -5.88
CA VAL A 114 6.90 2.03 -5.08
C VAL A 114 6.33 1.20 -3.93
N LEU A 115 6.35 -0.12 -4.02
CA LEU A 115 5.86 -1.06 -3.00
C LEU A 115 6.94 -1.53 -2.02
N SER A 116 8.20 -1.08 -2.12
CA SER A 116 9.27 -1.62 -1.28
C SER A 116 9.03 -1.39 0.23
N GLY A 117 8.50 -0.23 0.59
CA GLY A 117 8.11 0.09 1.97
C GLY A 117 6.89 -0.74 2.40
N THR A 118 5.85 -0.76 1.56
CA THR A 118 4.63 -1.56 1.78
C THR A 118 4.91 -3.03 2.02
N LYS A 119 5.83 -3.63 1.25
CA LYS A 119 6.25 -5.02 1.43
C LYS A 119 6.71 -5.27 2.86
N THR A 120 7.56 -4.38 3.38
CA THR A 120 8.11 -4.51 4.74
C THR A 120 7.00 -4.42 5.79
N ILE A 121 6.09 -3.45 5.65
CA ILE A 121 4.96 -3.27 6.58
C ILE A 121 4.02 -4.49 6.55
N PHE A 122 3.64 -4.93 5.36
CA PHE A 122 2.74 -6.06 5.18
C PHE A 122 3.37 -7.38 5.67
N GLU A 123 4.64 -7.64 5.36
CA GLU A 123 5.32 -8.86 5.82
C GLU A 123 5.42 -8.92 7.34
N ASN A 124 5.68 -7.78 8.02
CA ASN A 124 5.69 -7.72 9.47
C ASN A 124 4.29 -8.00 10.06
N PHE A 125 3.25 -7.40 9.49
CA PHE A 125 1.87 -7.67 9.87
C PHE A 125 1.51 -9.15 9.67
N ALA A 126 1.83 -9.71 8.51
CA ALA A 126 1.58 -11.10 8.17
C ALA A 126 2.34 -12.05 9.11
N GLU A 127 3.59 -11.76 9.46
CA GLU A 127 4.39 -12.56 10.38
C GLU A 127 3.79 -12.60 11.77
N ASN A 128 3.25 -11.48 12.29
CA ASN A 128 2.52 -11.46 13.56
C ASN A 128 1.27 -12.35 13.50
N VAL A 129 0.46 -12.23 12.45
CA VAL A 129 -0.75 -13.04 12.27
C VAL A 129 -0.41 -14.53 12.13
N ILE A 130 0.67 -14.87 11.43
CA ILE A 130 1.15 -16.25 11.30
C ILE A 130 1.58 -16.80 12.68
N ASN A 131 2.29 -16.01 13.47
CA ASN A 131 2.74 -16.44 14.80
C ASN A 131 1.57 -16.73 15.73
N GLU A 132 0.54 -15.87 15.75
CA GLU A 132 -0.71 -16.13 16.49
C GLU A 132 -1.38 -17.45 16.04
N GLY A 133 -1.38 -17.73 14.74
CA GLY A 133 -1.90 -18.98 14.20
C GLY A 133 -1.10 -20.21 14.59
N LEU A 134 0.23 -20.09 14.69
CA LEU A 134 1.09 -21.17 15.17
C LEU A 134 0.89 -21.41 16.68
N GLU A 135 0.78 -20.34 17.48
CA GLU A 135 0.60 -20.41 18.93
C GLU A 135 -0.77 -20.99 19.31
N SER A 136 -1.82 -20.62 18.59
CA SER A 136 -3.18 -21.15 18.78
C SER A 136 -3.37 -22.58 18.24
N GLY A 137 -2.43 -23.08 17.42
CA GLY A 137 -2.53 -24.36 16.74
C GLY A 137 -3.41 -24.36 15.49
N GLU A 138 -3.91 -23.20 15.04
CA GLU A 138 -4.61 -23.04 13.76
C GLU A 138 -3.70 -23.40 12.58
N LEU A 139 -2.44 -22.98 12.64
CA LEU A 139 -1.41 -23.28 11.66
C LEU A 139 -0.49 -24.39 12.16
N ALA A 140 -0.22 -25.37 11.29
CA ALA A 140 0.72 -26.43 11.62
C ALA A 140 2.16 -25.89 11.65
N ASP A 141 2.84 -26.02 12.80
CA ASP A 141 4.27 -25.71 12.89
C ASP A 141 5.10 -26.75 12.15
N ARG A 142 5.39 -26.45 10.88
CA ARG A 142 6.39 -27.16 10.10
C ARG A 142 7.60 -26.25 9.98
N LYS A 143 8.64 -26.52 10.79
CA LYS A 143 9.89 -25.73 10.92
C LYS A 143 10.55 -25.25 9.60
N PHE A 144 10.30 -25.90 8.47
CA PHE A 144 10.81 -25.50 7.15
C PHE A 144 9.87 -24.59 6.33
N PHE A 145 8.58 -24.56 6.65
CA PHE A 145 7.55 -23.83 5.92
C PHE A 145 7.13 -22.53 6.59
N SER A 146 7.28 -22.40 7.92
CA SER A 146 6.86 -21.21 8.67
C SER A 146 7.45 -19.91 8.12
N LYS A 147 8.75 -19.91 7.80
CA LYS A 147 9.45 -18.76 7.21
C LYS A 147 8.98 -18.37 5.80
N ARG A 148 8.30 -19.28 5.08
CA ARG A 148 7.83 -19.06 3.71
C ARG A 148 6.38 -18.59 3.63
N TYR A 149 5.62 -18.65 4.73
CA TYR A 149 4.23 -18.19 4.72
C TYR A 149 4.11 -16.70 4.39
N LYS A 150 5.00 -15.86 4.91
CA LYS A 150 5.01 -14.43 4.57
C LYS A 150 5.34 -14.16 3.09
N ASP A 151 6.25 -14.94 2.51
CA ASP A 151 6.56 -14.85 1.07
C ASP A 151 5.34 -15.24 0.22
N ALA A 152 4.61 -16.29 0.63
CA ALA A 152 3.39 -16.73 -0.04
C ALA A 152 2.27 -15.68 0.08
N LEU A 153 2.11 -15.06 1.25
CA LEU A 153 1.15 -13.98 1.46
C LEU A 153 1.53 -12.73 0.65
N TRP A 154 2.81 -12.44 0.48
CA TRP A 154 3.26 -11.35 -0.39
C TRP A 154 2.98 -11.64 -1.87
N LEU A 155 3.13 -12.89 -2.31
CA LEU A 155 2.70 -13.30 -3.65
C LEU A 155 1.18 -13.16 -3.82
N GLN A 156 0.40 -13.51 -2.82
CA GLN A 156 -1.05 -13.31 -2.82
C GLN A 156 -1.41 -11.82 -2.88
N PHE A 157 -0.71 -10.97 -2.12
CA PHE A 157 -0.86 -9.51 -2.20
C PHE A 157 -0.62 -9.01 -3.62
N ALA A 158 0.49 -9.42 -4.24
CA ALA A 158 0.81 -9.02 -5.61
C ALA A 158 -0.23 -9.52 -6.62
N PHE A 159 -0.76 -10.73 -6.43
CA PHE A 159 -1.81 -11.29 -7.27
C PHE A 159 -3.12 -10.48 -7.16
N ILE A 160 -3.58 -10.20 -5.93
CA ILE A 160 -4.80 -9.42 -5.68
C ILE A 160 -4.65 -8.01 -6.27
N LEU A 161 -3.51 -7.36 -6.03
CA LEU A 161 -3.25 -6.03 -6.54
C LEU A 161 -3.26 -6.01 -8.07
N ARG A 162 -2.60 -6.98 -8.72
CA ARG A 162 -2.59 -7.10 -10.19
C ARG A 162 -3.99 -7.34 -10.74
N PHE A 163 -4.74 -8.25 -10.12
CA PHE A 163 -6.12 -8.54 -10.51
C PHE A 163 -6.99 -7.29 -10.44
N TRP A 164 -6.96 -6.57 -9.31
CA TRP A 164 -7.75 -5.36 -9.10
C TRP A 164 -7.39 -4.21 -10.08
N ILE A 165 -6.12 -4.06 -10.45
CA ILE A 165 -5.70 -3.05 -11.44
C ILE A 165 -6.15 -3.41 -12.85
N SER A 166 -6.11 -4.70 -13.19
CA SER A 166 -6.50 -5.20 -14.51
C SER A 166 -8.01 -5.40 -14.65
N ASP A 167 -8.76 -5.27 -13.56
CA ASP A 167 -10.21 -5.38 -13.55
C ASP A 167 -10.84 -4.08 -14.07
N ASP A 168 -11.20 -4.11 -15.36
CA ASP A 168 -11.97 -3.07 -16.08
C ASP A 168 -13.48 -3.16 -15.82
N SER A 169 -13.93 -4.03 -14.91
CA SER A 169 -15.34 -4.04 -14.54
C SER A 169 -15.73 -2.70 -13.90
N ALA A 170 -16.76 -2.05 -14.46
CA ALA A 170 -17.45 -0.99 -13.74
C ALA A 170 -17.93 -1.63 -12.45
N SER A 171 -17.55 -1.09 -11.29
CA SER A 171 -18.07 -1.54 -10.01
C SER A 171 -19.58 -1.27 -9.98
N THR A 172 -20.36 -2.19 -10.51
CA THR A 172 -21.77 -2.30 -10.17
C THR A 172 -21.76 -2.62 -8.69
N GLY A 173 -22.06 -1.61 -7.88
CA GLY A 173 -22.38 -1.79 -6.48
C GLY A 173 -23.46 -2.84 -6.40
N SER A 174 -23.06 -4.06 -6.06
CA SER A 174 -23.97 -5.10 -5.64
C SER A 174 -23.61 -5.36 -4.19
N ALA A 175 -24.59 -4.99 -3.37
CA ALA A 175 -24.64 -5.33 -1.97
C ALA A 175 -24.36 -6.82 -1.80
N LEU A 176 -23.38 -7.11 -0.96
CA LEU A 176 -23.45 -8.22 -0.02
C LEU A 176 -23.61 -7.61 1.37
#